data_AF-A0A1Q5IRB9-F1
#
_entry.id   AF-A0A1Q5IRB9-F1
#
_cell.length_a   1.000
_cell.length_b   1.000
_cell.length_c   1.000
_cell.angle_alpha   90.00
_cell.angle_beta   90.00
_cell.angle_gamma   90.00
#
_symmetry.space_group_name_H-M   'P 1'
#
loop_
_entity.id
_entity.type
_entity.pdbx_description
1 polymer ?
#
loop_
_entity_poly.entity_id
_entity_poly.type
_entity_poly.pdbx_seq_one_letter_code
_entity_poly.pdbx_strand_id
1 'polypeptide(L)'
;MSDRYPCPCCGHRVFGDVPGSYETCPVCFWEDDGIQFRWAAMAGGANKVSLIEAQRNYRDFGACDEHGRRFVRPPAEDEPLDPAWRPIDQTRDSFEDWAAEDSAPWPDDLSVLCWWLPTFWRRDHSAS
;
A
#
# COMPACT_ATOMS: atom_id res chain seq x y z
N MET A 1 0.76 21.77 2.52
CA MET A 1 0.36 20.44 2.00
C MET A 1 1.62 19.62 2.01
N SER A 2 1.59 18.41 2.58
CA SER A 2 2.81 17.59 2.65
C SER A 2 3.08 17.03 1.25
N ASP A 3 4.28 17.30 0.71
CA ASP A 3 4.77 16.84 -0.59
C ASP A 3 5.16 15.35 -0.58
N ARG A 4 4.84 14.64 0.51
CA ARG A 4 5.10 13.21 0.68
C ARG A 4 3.91 12.36 0.25
N TYR A 5 4.21 11.15 -0.20
CA TYR A 5 3.24 10.15 -0.61
C TYR A 5 2.85 9.25 0.57
N PRO A 6 1.58 8.78 0.62
CA PRO A 6 1.13 7.89 1.69
C PRO A 6 1.75 6.50 1.54
N CYS A 7 2.14 5.93 2.68
CA CYS A 7 2.48 4.53 2.73
C CYS A 7 1.25 3.67 2.40
N PRO A 8 1.36 2.68 1.50
CA PRO A 8 0.23 1.84 1.11
C PRO A 8 -0.28 0.98 2.28
N CYS A 9 0.55 0.68 3.27
CA CYS A 9 0.18 -0.09 4.45
C CYS A 9 -0.55 0.76 5.52
N CYS A 10 -0.01 1.92 5.90
CA CYS A 10 -0.55 2.67 7.04
C CYS A 10 -1.24 4.00 6.70
N GLY A 11 -1.13 4.47 5.46
CA GLY A 11 -1.76 5.70 4.98
C GLY A 11 -1.06 7.00 5.39
N HIS A 12 -0.04 6.95 6.26
CA HIS A 12 0.72 8.14 6.65
C HIS A 12 1.63 8.61 5.51
N ARG A 13 1.69 9.92 5.31
CA ARG A 13 2.55 10.56 4.30
C ARG A 13 4.01 10.58 4.72
N VAL A 14 4.78 9.58 4.29
CA VAL A 14 6.17 9.35 4.72
C VAL A 14 7.16 9.24 3.58
N PHE A 15 6.73 8.90 2.36
CA PHE A 15 7.63 8.63 1.24
C PHE A 15 7.91 9.88 0.41
N GLY A 16 9.12 9.99 -0.13
CA GLY A 16 9.55 11.11 -0.95
C GLY A 16 9.11 11.01 -2.42
N ASP A 17 8.75 9.81 -2.87
CA ASP A 17 8.39 9.53 -4.26
C ASP A 17 7.09 8.70 -4.37
N VAL A 18 6.58 8.57 -5.59
CA VAL A 18 5.42 7.74 -5.92
C VAL A 18 5.64 6.27 -5.51
N PRO A 19 4.55 5.48 -5.34
CA PRO A 19 4.66 4.07 -4.94
C PRO A 19 5.67 3.27 -5.77
N GLY A 20 6.47 2.46 -5.09
CA GLY A 20 7.60 1.73 -5.68
C GLY A 20 8.96 2.39 -5.46
N SER A 21 9.07 3.26 -4.45
CA SER A 21 10.29 3.99 -4.06
C SER A 21 11.34 3.13 -3.35
N TYR A 22 10.98 1.92 -2.90
CA TYR A 22 11.79 1.03 -2.05
C TYR A 22 12.12 1.61 -0.66
N GLU A 23 11.52 2.73 -0.27
CA GLU A 23 11.67 3.29 1.06
C GLU A 23 10.94 2.41 2.11
N THR A 24 11.55 2.22 3.28
CA THR A 24 10.88 1.56 4.40
C THR A 24 10.12 2.57 5.24
N CYS A 25 8.81 2.37 5.43
CA CYS A 25 7.96 3.24 6.22
C CYS A 25 8.40 3.21 7.71
N PRO A 26 8.79 4.33 8.33
CA PRO A 26 9.19 4.34 9.74
C PRO A 26 8.00 4.13 10.71
N VAL A 27 6.77 4.28 10.22
CA VAL A 27 5.55 4.16 11.03
C VAL A 27 5.05 2.73 11.13
N CYS A 28 5.16 1.95 10.05
CA CYS A 28 4.66 0.57 10.03
C CYS A 28 5.68 -0.47 9.59
N PHE A 29 6.89 -0.07 9.17
CA PHE A 29 7.96 -0.94 8.68
C PHE A 29 7.72 -1.62 7.31
N TRP A 30 6.66 -1.24 6.59
CA TRP A 30 6.44 -1.70 5.20
C TRP A 30 7.47 -1.09 4.25
N GLU A 31 8.14 -1.91 3.44
CA GLU A 31 8.97 -1.46 2.31
C GLU A 31 8.08 -1.19 1.09
N ASP A 32 8.24 -0.02 0.50
CA ASP A 32 7.47 0.46 -0.66
C ASP A 32 7.85 -0.25 -1.97
N ASP A 33 7.51 -1.53 -2.04
CA ASP A 33 7.76 -2.40 -3.17
C ASP A 33 6.63 -2.30 -4.21
N GLY A 34 6.99 -1.90 -5.43
CA GLY A 34 6.05 -1.71 -6.54
C GLY A 34 5.36 -3.02 -6.98
N ILE A 35 6.02 -4.17 -6.78
CA ILE A 35 5.44 -5.47 -7.09
C ILE A 35 4.31 -5.79 -6.11
N GLN A 36 4.58 -5.79 -4.80
CA GLN A 36 3.54 -6.03 -3.80
C GLN A 36 2.48 -4.91 -3.75
N PHE A 37 2.79 -3.71 -4.23
CA PHE A 37 1.80 -2.65 -4.44
C PHE A 37 0.79 -3.01 -5.53
N ARG A 38 1.25 -3.53 -6.68
CA ARG A 38 0.38 -3.96 -7.79
C ARG A 38 -0.38 -5.25 -7.49
N TRP A 39 0.30 -6.22 -6.88
CA TRP A 39 -0.26 -7.52 -6.48
C TRP A 39 -0.44 -7.58 -4.97
N ALA A 40 -1.43 -6.85 -4.45
CA ALA A 40 -1.60 -6.65 -3.00
C ALA A 40 -1.82 -7.92 -2.17
N ALA A 41 -2.20 -9.04 -2.82
CA ALA A 41 -2.33 -10.36 -2.20
C ALA A 41 -1.03 -11.19 -2.21
N MET A 42 0.01 -10.76 -2.95
CA MET A 42 1.29 -11.45 -3.00
C MET A 42 2.05 -11.30 -1.68
N ALA A 43 2.47 -12.44 -1.13
CA ALA A 43 3.42 -12.53 -0.02
C ALA A 43 4.79 -13.06 -0.50
N GLY A 44 5.84 -12.85 0.29
CA GLY A 44 7.16 -13.45 0.04
C GLY A 44 8.08 -12.66 -0.90
N GLY A 45 7.87 -11.33 -1.01
CA GLY A 45 8.75 -10.40 -1.72
C GLY A 45 9.68 -9.63 -0.78
N ALA A 46 9.84 -8.33 -1.01
CA ALA A 46 10.51 -7.41 -0.10
C ALA A 46 9.90 -7.48 1.31
N ASN A 47 8.58 -7.59 1.38
CA ASN A 47 7.82 -7.79 2.61
C ASN A 47 7.41 -9.27 2.72
N LYS A 48 7.54 -9.82 3.93
CA LYS A 48 7.20 -11.23 4.20
C LYS A 48 5.71 -11.52 4.02
N VAL A 49 4.87 -10.60 4.49
CA VAL A 49 3.41 -10.67 4.39
C VAL A 49 2.90 -9.92 3.16
N SER A 50 1.66 -10.20 2.77
CA SER A 50 0.99 -9.43 1.71
C SER A 50 0.63 -8.02 2.17
N LEU A 51 0.38 -7.10 1.23
CA LEU A 51 -0.05 -5.73 1.57
C LEU A 51 -1.42 -5.72 2.27
N ILE A 52 -2.33 -6.61 1.85
CA ILE A 52 -3.64 -6.80 2.50
C ILE A 52 -3.46 -7.23 3.97
N GLU A 53 -2.54 -8.17 4.22
CA GLU A 53 -2.22 -8.63 5.57
C GLU A 53 -1.53 -7.54 6.38
N ALA A 54 -0.59 -6.81 5.78
CA ALA A 54 0.14 -5.71 6.41
C ALA A 54 -0.80 -4.59 6.90
N GLN A 55 -1.82 -4.23 6.13
CA GLN A 55 -2.82 -3.24 6.55
C GLN A 55 -3.63 -3.71 7.78
N ARG A 56 -3.97 -5.01 7.82
CA ARG A 56 -4.66 -5.60 8.98
C ARG A 56 -3.74 -5.60 10.20
N ASN A 57 -2.50 -6.04 10.03
CA ASN A 57 -1.48 -6.06 11.07
C ASN A 57 -1.22 -4.66 11.65
N TYR A 58 -1.12 -3.64 10.80
CA TYR A 58 -0.92 -2.26 11.27
C TYR A 58 -2.09 -1.78 12.13
N ARG A 59 -3.33 -2.06 11.72
CA ARG A 59 -4.52 -1.74 12.51
C ARG A 59 -4.53 -2.48 13.84
N ASP A 60 -4.09 -3.74 13.85
CA ASP A 60 -4.22 -4.61 15.01
C ASP A 60 -3.07 -4.39 16.03
N PHE A 61 -1.84 -4.10 15.59
CA PHE A 61 -0.69 -3.94 16.48
C PHE A 61 0.36 -2.88 16.07
N GLY A 62 0.09 -2.05 15.06
CA GLY A 62 0.91 -0.87 14.73
C GLY A 62 2.15 -1.14 13.88
N ALA A 63 2.28 -2.32 13.26
CA ALA A 63 3.34 -2.62 12.29
C ALA A 63 2.82 -3.54 11.17
N CYS A 64 3.53 -3.61 10.04
CA CYS A 64 3.14 -4.43 8.90
C CYS A 64 3.29 -5.93 9.19
N ASP A 65 4.20 -6.32 10.08
CA ASP A 65 4.34 -7.67 10.60
C ASP A 65 4.90 -7.65 12.05
N GLU A 66 4.87 -8.82 12.71
CA GLU A 66 5.38 -8.95 14.09
C GLU A 66 6.89 -8.65 14.21
N HIS A 67 7.66 -8.87 13.14
CA HIS A 67 9.09 -8.58 13.15
C HIS A 67 9.36 -7.08 13.18
N GLY A 68 8.60 -6.32 12.40
CA GLY A 68 8.68 -4.88 12.20
C GLY A 68 8.36 -4.06 13.44
N ARG A 69 7.62 -4.62 14.40
CA ARG A 69 7.23 -3.94 15.66
C ARG A 69 8.41 -3.36 16.44
N ARG A 70 9.61 -3.92 16.30
CA ARG A 70 10.82 -3.43 16.96
C ARG A 70 11.48 -2.22 16.28
N PHE A 71 11.03 -1.88 15.07
CA PHE A 71 11.62 -0.85 14.21
C PHE A 71 10.68 0.32 13.92
N VAL A 72 9.43 0.26 14.38
CA VAL A 72 8.44 1.32 14.17
C VAL A 72 8.52 2.42 15.22
N ARG A 73 8.05 3.60 14.83
CA ARG A 73 7.76 4.73 15.72
C ARG A 73 6.37 5.29 15.46
N PRO A 74 5.77 6.06 16.39
CA PRO A 74 4.59 6.85 16.08
C PRO A 74 4.85 7.80 14.88
N PRO A 75 3.81 8.13 14.10
CA PRO A 75 3.90 9.16 13.06
C PRO A 75 4.26 10.51 13.67
N ALA A 76 5.07 11.30 12.98
CA ALA A 76 5.38 12.67 13.37
C ALA A 76 4.23 13.62 13.01
N GLU A 77 4.24 14.84 13.56
CA GLU A 77 3.18 15.83 13.32
C GLU A 77 3.07 16.22 11.83
N ASP A 78 4.16 16.15 11.07
CA ASP A 78 4.24 16.41 9.63
C ASP A 78 3.98 15.18 8.74
N GLU A 79 3.63 14.04 9.34
CA GLU A 79 3.28 12.78 8.67
C GLU A 79 1.80 12.43 8.88
N PRO A 80 0.85 13.30 8.47
CA PRO A 80 -0.57 13.02 8.66
C PRO A 80 -1.00 11.82 7.80
N LEU A 81 -2.12 11.20 8.18
CA LEU A 81 -2.84 10.30 7.29
C LEU A 81 -3.27 11.07 6.03
N ASP A 82 -3.08 10.45 4.87
CA ASP A 82 -3.62 11.01 3.64
C ASP A 82 -5.15 10.95 3.65
N PRO A 83 -5.85 12.07 3.38
CA PRO A 83 -7.31 12.14 3.49
C PRO A 83 -8.05 11.27 2.44
N ALA A 84 -7.39 10.91 1.34
CA ALA A 84 -7.96 10.00 0.36
C ALA A 84 -7.67 8.53 0.69
N TRP A 85 -6.59 8.25 1.45
CA TRP A 85 -6.17 6.89 1.75
C TRP A 85 -7.25 6.15 2.55
N ARG A 86 -7.44 4.88 2.19
CA ARG A 86 -8.29 3.93 2.91
C ARG A 86 -7.68 2.53 2.83
N PRO A 87 -7.98 1.65 3.79
CA PRO A 87 -7.65 0.23 3.66
C PRO A 87 -8.24 -0.38 2.39
N ILE A 88 -7.60 -1.42 1.90
CA ILE A 88 -8.09 -2.25 0.81
C ILE A 88 -9.41 -2.89 1.22
N ASP A 89 -10.41 -2.73 0.36
CA ASP A 89 -11.71 -3.36 0.47
C ASP A 89 -11.86 -4.38 -0.65
N GLN A 90 -11.66 -5.65 -0.32
CA GLN A 90 -11.72 -6.77 -1.27
C GLN A 90 -13.11 -6.98 -1.89
N THR A 91 -14.15 -6.25 -1.46
CA THR A 91 -15.47 -6.28 -2.10
C THR A 91 -15.60 -5.30 -3.27
N ARG A 92 -14.65 -4.38 -3.45
CA ARG A 92 -14.66 -3.34 -4.51
C ARG A 92 -13.31 -3.10 -5.19
N ASP A 93 -12.22 -3.53 -4.57
CA ASP A 93 -10.86 -3.40 -5.08
C ASP A 93 -10.40 -4.75 -5.63
N SER A 94 -10.39 -4.87 -6.96
CA SER A 94 -9.82 -6.04 -7.63
C SER A 94 -8.32 -5.82 -7.85
N PHE A 95 -7.50 -6.77 -7.42
CA PHE A 95 -6.07 -6.81 -7.73
C PHE A 95 -5.79 -7.95 -8.70
N GLU A 96 -4.73 -7.82 -9.49
CA GLU A 96 -4.28 -8.92 -10.34
C GLU A 96 -3.78 -10.08 -9.46
N ASP A 97 -3.91 -11.31 -9.97
CA ASP A 97 -3.25 -12.46 -9.39
C ASP A 97 -1.85 -12.55 -9.96
N TRP A 98 -0.84 -12.61 -9.10
CA TRP A 98 0.56 -12.71 -9.50
C TRP A 98 0.83 -14.02 -10.27
N ALA A 99 0.08 -15.08 -9.96
CA ALA A 99 0.23 -16.38 -10.61
C ALA A 99 -0.46 -16.46 -11.98
N ALA A 100 -1.23 -15.43 -12.38
CA ALA A 100 -1.91 -15.43 -13.68
C ALA A 100 -0.95 -15.15 -14.83
N GLU A 101 -1.12 -15.86 -15.95
CA GLU A 101 -0.23 -15.74 -17.12
C GLU A 101 -0.45 -14.44 -17.91
N ASP A 102 -1.63 -13.83 -17.81
CA ASP A 102 -2.06 -12.66 -18.62
C ASP A 102 -2.08 -11.35 -17.81
N SER A 103 -0.96 -10.97 -17.21
CA SER A 103 -0.85 -9.67 -16.52
C SER A 103 -0.86 -8.49 -17.51
N ALA A 104 -1.55 -7.40 -17.18
CA ALA A 104 -1.53 -6.19 -17.99
C ALA A 104 -0.11 -5.59 -18.11
N PRO A 105 0.19 -4.74 -19.10
CA PRO A 105 1.42 -3.94 -19.05
C PRO A 105 1.44 -3.02 -17.82
N TRP A 106 2.63 -2.64 -17.38
CA TRP A 106 2.77 -1.59 -16.36
C TRP A 106 2.21 -0.26 -16.89
N PRO A 107 1.44 0.48 -16.09
CA PRO A 107 0.96 1.79 -16.50
C PRO A 107 2.10 2.82 -16.48
N ASP A 108 2.08 3.77 -17.42
CA ASP A 108 3.02 4.90 -17.43
C ASP A 108 2.82 5.82 -16.22
N ASP A 109 1.56 5.95 -15.75
CA ASP A 109 1.18 6.67 -14.54
C ASP A 109 0.86 5.68 -13.42
N LEU A 110 1.77 5.56 -12.45
CA LEU A 110 1.61 4.66 -11.31
C LEU A 110 0.47 5.07 -10.37
N SER A 111 -0.05 6.31 -10.45
CA SER A 111 -1.17 6.74 -9.62
C SER A 111 -2.46 5.96 -9.88
N VAL A 112 -2.59 5.32 -11.06
CA VAL A 112 -3.73 4.46 -11.41
C VAL A 112 -3.76 3.14 -10.62
N LEU A 113 -2.65 2.79 -9.97
CA LEU A 113 -2.55 1.62 -9.08
C LEU A 113 -3.02 1.94 -7.64
N CYS A 114 -3.17 3.22 -7.28
CA CYS A 114 -3.63 3.63 -5.96
C CYS A 114 -5.12 3.34 -5.76
N TRP A 115 -5.47 2.23 -5.10
CA TRP A 115 -6.87 1.80 -4.89
C TRP A 115 -7.74 2.81 -4.14
N TRP A 116 -7.11 3.65 -3.32
CA TRP A 116 -7.79 4.70 -2.58
C TRP A 116 -8.20 5.90 -3.47
N LEU A 117 -7.62 6.04 -4.67
CA LEU A 117 -7.96 7.10 -5.62
C LEU A 117 -9.12 6.71 -6.55
N PRO A 118 -9.97 7.67 -6.98
CA PRO A 118 -11.05 7.43 -7.93
C PRO A 118 -10.63 6.78 -9.25
N THR A 119 -9.38 6.98 -9.64
CA THR A 119 -8.75 6.54 -10.88
C THR A 119 -8.21 5.10 -10.84
N PHE A 120 -8.42 4.36 -9.75
CA PHE A 120 -7.94 2.99 -9.63
C PHE A 120 -8.40 2.11 -10.80
N TRP A 121 -7.44 1.63 -11.58
CA TRP A 121 -7.63 0.99 -12.88
C TRP A 121 -8.43 -0.33 -12.86
N ARG A 122 -8.55 -0.95 -11.70
CA ARG A 122 -9.24 -2.23 -11.46
C ARG A 122 -10.34 -2.09 -10.41
N ARG A 123 -10.85 -0.87 -10.25
CA ARG A 123 -12.03 -0.64 -9.44
C ARG A 123 -13.21 -1.35 -10.08
N ASP A 124 -13.86 -2.24 -9.34
CA ASP A 124 -15.11 -2.84 -9.81
C ASP A 124 -16.15 -1.73 -9.96
N HIS A 125 -16.78 -1.63 -11.14
CA HIS A 125 -17.92 -0.75 -11.39
C HIS A 125 -19.22 -1.26 -10.71
N SER A 126 -19.12 -2.30 -9.87
CA SER A 126 -20.21 -2.89 -9.12
C SER A 126 -20.53 -2.11 -7.84
N ALA A 127 -20.81 -0.82 -7.99
CA ALA A 127 -21.60 -0.07 -7.02
C ALA A 127 -22.39 0.97 -7.81
N SER A 128 -23.69 0.73 -7.90
CA SER A 128 -24.70 1.57 -8.57
C SER A 128 -24.70 3.01 -8.09
#